data_AF-A0A2R6NUR4-F1
#
_entry.id   AF-A0A2R6NUR4-F1
#
_cell.length_a   1.000
_cell.length_b   1.000
_cell.length_c   1.000
_cell.angle_alpha   90.00
_cell.angle_beta   90.00
_cell.angle_gamma   90.00
#
_symmetry.space_group_name_H-M   'P 1'
#
loop_
_entity.id
_entity.type
_entity.pdbx_description
1 polymer ?
#
loop_
_entity_poly.entity_id
_entity_poly.type
_entity_poly.pdbx_seq_one_letter_code
_entity_poly.pdbx_strand_id
1 'polypeptide(L)'
;MAFRVPFLILFACFSAIFATPVDQGIDKRALPTPIAVSTAKSYLSQRARSWTPAQREAYANDLTRPQLVAITDNLNESKGDKDIAQWQPPLASFRCTYARAWVQVKHYYDLTVDSAEKSALEDILDAC
;
A
#
# COMPACT_ATOMS: atom_id res chain seq x y z
N MET A 1 42.89 -34.96 -29.88
CA MET A 1 43.92 -33.94 -30.19
C MET A 1 43.48 -32.62 -29.59
N ALA A 2 44.28 -32.07 -28.68
CA ALA A 2 44.08 -30.74 -28.11
C ALA A 2 44.81 -29.72 -28.99
N PHE A 3 44.20 -28.55 -29.25
CA PHE A 3 44.93 -27.35 -29.64
C PHE A 3 44.33 -26.13 -28.94
N ARG A 4 45.13 -25.57 -28.02
CA ARG A 4 45.05 -24.22 -27.45
C ARG A 4 45.53 -23.21 -28.50
N VAL A 5 45.02 -21.97 -28.51
CA VAL A 5 45.87 -20.75 -28.61
C VAL A 5 45.18 -19.56 -27.87
N PRO A 6 45.88 -18.88 -26.95
CA PRO A 6 45.48 -17.63 -26.28
C PRO A 6 46.14 -16.38 -26.93
N PHE A 7 45.49 -15.22 -26.90
CA PHE A 7 46.01 -13.90 -27.35
C PHE A 7 44.93 -12.83 -27.00
N LEU A 8 45.14 -11.57 -26.59
CA LEU A 8 46.23 -10.77 -25.99
C LEU A 8 45.60 -9.37 -25.75
N ILE A 9 45.96 -8.73 -24.63
CA ILE A 9 46.15 -7.29 -24.33
C ILE A 9 45.45 -6.21 -25.20
N LEU A 10 44.59 -5.44 -24.52
CA LEU A 10 44.55 -3.96 -24.35
C LEU A 10 44.62 -3.03 -25.59
N PHE A 11 43.55 -2.25 -25.81
CA PHE A 11 43.62 -0.90 -26.37
C PHE A 11 42.49 -0.04 -25.80
N ALA A 12 42.83 1.09 -25.18
CA ALA A 12 41.91 2.11 -24.74
C ALA A 12 41.68 3.14 -25.85
N CYS A 13 40.45 3.63 -26.04
CA CYS A 13 40.17 4.97 -26.55
C CYS A 13 38.70 5.38 -26.31
N PHE A 14 38.54 6.35 -25.42
CA PHE A 14 37.76 7.59 -25.58
C PHE A 14 36.33 7.58 -26.15
N SER A 15 35.40 7.97 -25.26
CA SER A 15 34.32 8.99 -25.43
C SER A 15 32.92 8.47 -25.11
N ALA A 16 32.31 9.18 -24.16
CA ALA A 16 31.04 8.90 -23.51
C ALA A 16 29.81 9.05 -24.42
N ILE A 17 28.80 8.21 -24.19
CA ILE A 17 27.43 8.67 -23.99
C ILE A 17 26.84 7.83 -22.86
N PHE A 18 26.91 8.33 -21.62
CA PHE A 18 25.90 7.92 -20.65
C PHE A 18 24.59 8.44 -21.20
N ALA A 19 23.71 7.56 -21.68
CA ALA A 19 22.30 7.89 -21.74
C ALA A 19 21.83 8.02 -20.29
N THR A 20 22.08 9.17 -19.67
CA THR A 20 21.28 9.56 -18.51
C THR A 20 19.86 9.63 -19.04
N PRO A 21 18.92 8.85 -18.51
CA PRO A 21 17.53 9.12 -18.83
C PRO A 21 17.27 10.59 -18.49
N VAL A 22 16.78 11.31 -19.48
CA VAL A 22 16.16 12.61 -19.34
C VAL A 22 14.97 12.42 -18.40
N ASP A 23 15.16 12.57 -17.08
CA ASP A 23 14.07 12.99 -16.20
C ASP A 23 14.28 14.48 -15.99
N GLN A 24 13.91 15.24 -17.02
CA GLN A 24 13.60 16.66 -16.83
C GLN A 24 12.60 16.71 -15.68
N GLY A 25 12.77 17.68 -14.78
CA GLY A 25 11.86 17.95 -13.67
C GLY A 25 10.41 18.16 -14.14
N ILE A 26 9.73 17.07 -14.44
CA ILE A 26 8.34 16.90 -14.09
C ILE A 26 8.41 16.90 -12.58
N ASP A 27 7.92 17.97 -11.98
CA ASP A 27 7.50 17.96 -10.60
C ASP A 27 6.40 16.88 -10.52
N LYS A 28 6.83 15.61 -10.42
CA LYS A 28 5.98 14.45 -10.23
C LYS A 28 5.47 14.64 -8.82
N ARG A 29 4.47 15.49 -8.66
CA ARG A 29 3.56 15.42 -7.54
C ARG A 29 3.00 14.01 -7.63
N ALA A 30 3.66 13.08 -6.95
CA ALA A 30 3.36 11.67 -6.98
C ALA A 30 1.86 11.58 -6.77
N LEU A 31 1.16 10.98 -7.73
CA LEU A 31 -0.28 10.81 -7.59
C LEU A 31 -0.51 10.15 -6.23
N PRO A 32 -1.50 10.62 -5.46
CA PRO A 32 -1.79 10.06 -4.16
C PRO A 32 -1.87 8.53 -4.24
N THR A 33 -1.09 7.84 -3.41
CA THR A 33 -1.09 6.37 -3.37
C THR A 33 -2.39 5.94 -2.70
N PRO A 34 -3.26 5.16 -3.36
CA PRO A 34 -4.45 4.62 -2.72
C PRO A 34 -4.01 3.66 -1.62
N ILE A 35 -4.52 3.86 -0.41
CA ILE A 35 -4.35 2.92 0.68
C ILE A 35 -5.66 2.17 0.93
N ALA A 36 -5.53 0.88 1.23
CA ALA A 36 -6.62 0.09 1.76
C ALA A 36 -7.02 0.56 3.16
N VAL A 37 -8.29 0.87 3.38
CA VAL A 37 -8.82 1.34 4.66
C VAL A 37 -8.61 0.26 5.71
N SER A 38 -9.17 -0.94 5.55
CA SER A 38 -9.19 -1.95 6.61
C SER A 38 -8.04 -2.98 6.55
N THR A 39 -6.87 -2.63 6.00
CA THR A 39 -5.73 -3.56 5.96
C THR A 39 -5.02 -3.65 7.32
N ALA A 40 -5.34 -4.70 8.06
CA ALA A 40 -4.42 -5.31 9.02
C ALA A 40 -3.93 -6.64 8.44
N LYS A 41 -2.62 -6.76 8.20
CA LYS A 41 -2.04 -7.92 7.48
C LYS A 41 -2.32 -9.24 8.19
N SER A 42 -2.41 -9.27 9.52
CA SER A 42 -2.68 -10.49 10.30
C SER A 42 -4.08 -11.06 10.04
N TYR A 43 -5.14 -10.26 10.11
CA TYR A 43 -6.52 -10.73 9.89
C TYR A 43 -6.89 -10.84 8.42
N LEU A 44 -6.47 -9.86 7.61
CA LEU A 44 -6.69 -9.93 6.17
C LEU A 44 -5.97 -11.15 5.58
N SER A 45 -4.75 -11.47 6.00
CA SER A 45 -4.07 -12.68 5.50
C SER A 45 -4.78 -13.97 5.91
N GLN A 46 -5.39 -14.03 7.10
CA GLN A 46 -6.18 -15.19 7.53
C GLN A 46 -7.43 -15.38 6.66
N ARG A 47 -8.22 -14.33 6.43
CA ARG A 47 -9.39 -14.40 5.54
C ARG A 47 -8.99 -14.60 4.09
N ALA A 48 -7.97 -13.90 3.62
CA ALA A 48 -7.51 -13.98 2.24
C ALA A 48 -6.93 -15.37 1.87
N ARG A 49 -6.59 -16.22 2.83
CA ARG A 49 -6.21 -17.63 2.58
C ARG A 49 -7.38 -18.47 2.07
N SER A 50 -8.61 -18.18 2.47
CA SER A 50 -9.80 -18.88 1.96
C SER A 50 -10.34 -18.24 0.68
N TRP A 51 -9.81 -17.09 0.28
CA TRP A 51 -10.18 -16.41 -0.95
C TRP A 51 -9.45 -16.97 -2.17
N THR A 52 -10.21 -17.16 -3.24
CA THR A 52 -9.67 -17.35 -4.59
C THR A 52 -8.83 -16.13 -5.01
N PRO A 53 -7.90 -16.27 -5.97
CA PRO A 53 -7.18 -15.13 -6.54
C PRO A 53 -8.10 -14.02 -7.03
N ALA A 54 -9.21 -14.36 -7.70
CA ALA A 54 -10.19 -13.40 -8.19
C ALA A 54 -10.87 -12.61 -7.05
N GLN A 55 -11.16 -13.24 -5.91
CA GLN A 55 -11.70 -12.54 -4.73
C GLN A 55 -10.69 -11.56 -4.12
N ARG A 56 -9.40 -11.93 -4.07
CA ARG A 56 -8.34 -11.04 -3.60
C ARG A 56 -8.17 -9.83 -4.52
N GLU A 57 -8.23 -10.04 -5.83
CA GLU A 57 -8.19 -8.97 -6.82
C GLU A 57 -9.41 -8.06 -6.73
N ALA A 58 -10.60 -8.63 -6.57
CA ALA A 58 -11.83 -7.85 -6.37
C ALA A 58 -11.82 -7.04 -5.06
N TYR A 59 -11.18 -7.53 -4.00
CA TYR A 59 -10.96 -6.76 -2.77
C TYR A 59 -9.96 -5.61 -2.96
N ALA A 60 -8.84 -5.88 -3.64
CA ALA A 60 -7.79 -4.88 -3.85
C ALA A 60 -8.24 -3.72 -4.76
N ASN A 61 -9.20 -3.99 -5.66
CA ASN A 61 -9.66 -3.03 -6.67
C ASN A 61 -11.12 -2.57 -6.45
N ASP A 62 -11.64 -2.71 -5.24
CA ASP A 62 -13.01 -2.31 -4.93
C ASP A 62 -13.17 -0.80 -4.86
N LEU A 63 -13.78 -0.23 -5.91
CA LEU A 63 -14.13 1.18 -6.00
C LEU A 63 -15.58 1.48 -5.58
N THR A 64 -16.37 0.45 -5.24
CA THR A 64 -17.78 0.62 -4.86
C THR A 64 -17.93 0.93 -3.38
N ARG A 65 -17.15 0.27 -2.52
CA ARG A 65 -17.11 0.56 -1.08
C ARG A 65 -15.92 1.49 -0.78
N PRO A 66 -15.90 2.16 0.38
CA PRO A 66 -14.84 3.11 0.72
C PRO A 66 -13.55 2.40 1.16
N GLN A 67 -13.11 1.38 0.42
CA GLN A 67 -11.93 0.59 0.74
C GLN A 67 -10.65 1.28 0.31
N LEU A 68 -10.67 2.14 -0.70
CA LEU A 68 -9.48 2.83 -1.20
C LEU A 68 -9.59 4.33 -0.94
N VAL A 69 -8.63 4.87 -0.20
CA VAL A 69 -8.50 6.31 0.06
C VAL A 69 -7.18 6.80 -0.49
N ALA A 70 -7.24 7.84 -1.32
CA ALA A 70 -6.08 8.51 -1.88
C ALA A 70 -5.40 9.38 -0.81
N ILE A 71 -4.15 9.06 -0.45
CA ILE A 71 -3.35 9.84 0.50
C ILE A 71 -1.94 10.08 -0.04
N THR A 72 -1.19 11.00 0.58
CA THR A 72 0.21 11.23 0.22
C THR A 72 1.07 10.02 0.60
N ASP A 73 2.16 9.84 -0.12
CA ASP A 73 3.04 8.67 0.02
C ASP A 73 3.58 8.50 1.46
N ASN A 74 4.02 9.58 2.08
CA ASN A 74 4.50 9.57 3.47
C ASN A 74 3.41 9.14 4.49
N LEU A 75 2.13 9.41 4.22
CA LEU A 75 1.04 8.93 5.06
C LEU A 75 0.74 7.45 4.83
N ASN A 76 0.89 6.98 3.57
CA ASN A 76 0.78 5.56 3.22
C ASN A 76 1.88 4.74 3.90
N GLU A 77 3.13 5.22 3.86
CA GLU A 77 4.24 4.62 4.60
C GLU A 77 4.00 4.65 6.12
N SER A 78 3.53 5.78 6.65
CA SER A 78 3.20 5.94 8.08
C SER A 78 2.13 4.95 8.54
N LYS A 79 1.09 4.70 7.73
CA LYS A 79 0.10 3.67 8.02
C LYS A 79 0.73 2.27 7.92
N GLY A 80 1.25 1.89 6.75
CA GLY A 80 1.70 0.53 6.50
C GLY A 80 0.64 -0.53 6.84
N ASP A 81 1.04 -1.61 7.52
CA ASP A 81 0.15 -2.70 7.93
C ASP A 81 -0.60 -2.45 9.25
N LYS A 82 -0.58 -1.20 9.77
CA LYS A 82 -1.23 -0.84 11.03
C LYS A 82 -2.75 -0.84 10.91
N ASP A 83 -3.38 -1.33 11.98
CA ASP A 83 -4.82 -1.23 12.18
C ASP A 83 -5.24 0.16 12.69
N ILE A 84 -6.55 0.35 12.90
CA ILE A 84 -7.12 1.63 13.36
C ILE A 84 -6.77 1.98 14.82
N ALA A 85 -6.40 0.99 15.64
CA ALA A 85 -5.92 1.23 17.00
C ALA A 85 -4.47 1.71 17.00
N GLN A 86 -3.68 1.28 16.01
CA GLN A 86 -2.26 1.62 15.87
C GLN A 86 -2.01 2.88 15.03
N TRP A 87 -2.93 3.21 14.11
CA TRP A 87 -2.80 4.36 13.23
C TRP A 87 -4.15 4.98 12.90
N GLN A 88 -4.22 6.31 12.96
CA GLN A 88 -5.38 7.09 12.53
C GLN A 88 -4.92 8.23 11.62
N PRO A 89 -5.78 8.69 10.70
CA PRO A 89 -5.49 9.87 9.90
C PRO A 89 -5.10 11.07 10.79
N PRO A 90 -4.03 11.81 10.45
CA PRO A 90 -3.60 12.98 11.22
C PRO A 90 -4.63 14.11 11.16
N LEU A 91 -5.42 14.18 10.09
CA LEU A 91 -6.55 15.10 9.98
C LEU A 91 -7.70 14.60 10.87
N ALA A 92 -7.90 15.24 12.02
CA ALA A 92 -8.91 14.85 13.00
C ALA A 92 -10.33 14.81 12.41
N SER A 93 -10.70 15.79 11.58
CA SER A 93 -12.02 15.85 10.93
C SER A 93 -12.30 14.68 9.97
N PHE A 94 -11.28 13.93 9.55
CA PHE A 94 -11.43 12.76 8.67
C PHE A 94 -11.58 11.44 9.44
N ARG A 95 -11.31 11.42 10.76
CA ARG A 95 -11.31 10.17 11.56
C ARG A 95 -12.68 9.51 11.61
N CYS A 96 -13.75 10.29 11.73
CA CYS A 96 -15.13 9.79 11.69
C CYS A 96 -15.45 9.09 10.36
N THR A 97 -15.09 9.72 9.25
CA THR A 97 -15.26 9.14 7.90
C THR A 97 -14.46 7.85 7.76
N TYR A 98 -13.21 7.86 8.23
CA TYR A 98 -12.33 6.70 8.19
C TYR A 98 -12.84 5.53 9.03
N ALA A 99 -13.31 5.78 10.26
CA ALA A 99 -13.88 4.76 11.14
C ALA A 99 -15.17 4.15 10.57
N ARG A 100 -16.06 4.97 9.99
CA ARG A 100 -17.27 4.47 9.32
C ARG A 100 -16.93 3.61 8.10
N ALA A 101 -15.95 4.04 7.28
CA ALA A 101 -15.46 3.25 6.16
C ALA A 101 -14.86 1.92 6.62
N TRP A 102 -14.08 1.93 7.71
CA TRP A 102 -13.49 0.73 8.31
C TRP A 102 -14.55 -0.31 8.67
N VAL A 103 -15.61 0.11 9.38
CA VAL A 103 -16.74 -0.75 9.75
C VAL A 103 -17.45 -1.28 8.51
N GLN A 104 -17.74 -0.42 7.53
CA GLN A 104 -18.46 -0.80 6.31
C GLN A 104 -17.70 -1.86 5.50
N VAL A 105 -16.39 -1.66 5.29
CA VAL A 105 -15.57 -2.62 4.53
C VAL A 105 -15.49 -3.95 5.27
N LYS A 106 -15.16 -3.92 6.57
CA LYS A 106 -15.01 -5.15 7.34
C LYS A 106 -16.32 -5.94 7.40
N HIS A 107 -17.44 -5.25 7.58
CA HIS A 107 -18.75 -5.88 7.56
C HIS A 107 -19.04 -6.56 6.20
N TYR A 108 -18.81 -5.85 5.08
CA TYR A 108 -19.10 -6.41 3.77
C TYR A 108 -18.24 -7.64 3.46
N TYR A 109 -16.92 -7.56 3.74
CA TYR A 109 -15.98 -8.64 3.41
C TYR A 109 -15.93 -9.75 4.47
N ASP A 110 -16.78 -9.67 5.49
CA ASP A 110 -16.81 -10.61 6.62
C ASP A 110 -15.42 -10.76 7.26
N LEU A 111 -14.80 -9.60 7.54
CA LEU A 111 -13.52 -9.48 8.23
C LEU A 111 -13.75 -9.27 9.72
N THR A 112 -12.92 -9.92 10.54
CA THR A 112 -12.99 -9.81 11.99
C THR A 112 -12.47 -8.47 12.49
N VAL A 113 -13.02 -8.02 13.62
CA VAL A 113 -12.54 -6.89 14.41
C VAL A 113 -12.07 -7.45 15.74
N ASP A 114 -10.83 -7.18 16.13
CA ASP A 114 -10.35 -7.58 17.45
C ASP A 114 -10.72 -6.58 18.55
N SER A 115 -10.42 -6.91 19.80
CA SER A 115 -10.80 -6.07 20.93
C SER A 115 -10.17 -4.68 20.89
N ALA A 116 -8.92 -4.57 20.43
CA ALA A 116 -8.23 -3.28 20.38
C ALA A 116 -8.80 -2.40 19.27
N GLU A 117 -9.04 -2.99 18.10
CA GLU A 117 -9.73 -2.30 16.99
C GLU A 117 -11.14 -1.87 17.38
N LYS A 118 -11.88 -2.72 18.09
CA LYS A 118 -13.24 -2.42 18.55
C LYS A 118 -13.24 -1.21 19.49
N SER A 119 -12.40 -1.22 20.52
CA SER A 119 -12.31 -0.09 21.45
C SER A 119 -11.91 1.20 20.74
N ALA A 120 -10.93 1.15 19.83
CA ALA A 120 -10.55 2.32 19.05
C ALA A 120 -11.68 2.83 18.14
N LEU A 121 -12.47 1.93 17.55
CA LEU A 121 -13.64 2.31 16.75
C LEU A 121 -14.72 2.99 17.61
N GLU A 122 -15.02 2.43 18.79
CA GLU A 122 -15.98 3.02 19.74
C GLU A 122 -15.51 4.42 20.16
N ASP A 123 -14.25 4.57 20.60
CA ASP A 123 -13.69 5.86 21.02
C ASP A 123 -13.75 6.92 19.90
N ILE A 124 -13.42 6.55 18.66
CA ILE A 124 -13.47 7.49 17.53
C ILE A 124 -14.91 7.86 17.21
N LEU A 125 -15.82 6.88 17.17
CA LEU A 125 -17.20 7.09 16.74
C LEU A 125 -18.05 7.83 17.78
N ASP A 126 -17.75 7.68 19.07
CA ASP A 126 -18.39 8.44 20.16
C ASP A 126 -17.93 9.90 20.21
N ALA A 127 -16.76 10.20 19.65
CA ALA A 127 -16.23 11.55 19.49
C ALA A 127 -16.66 12.23 18.18
N CYS A 128 -17.49 11.55 17.38
CA CYS A 128 -18.21 12.11 16.23
C CYS A 128 -19.58 12.65 16.66
#